data_AF-A0A7Y3EH58-F1
#
_entry.id   AF-A0A7Y3EH58-F1
#
_cell.length_a   1.000
_cell.length_b   1.000
_cell.length_c   1.000
_cell.angle_alpha   90.00
_cell.angle_beta   90.00
_cell.angle_gamma   90.00
#
_symmetry.space_group_name_H-M   'P 1'
#
loop_
_entity.id
_entity.type
_entity.pdbx_description
1 polymer ?
#
loop_
_entity_poly.entity_id
_entity_poly.type
_entity_poly.pdbx_seq_one_letter_code
_entity_poly.pdbx_strand_id
1 'polypeptide(L)'
;MRKVILPALSLLAILLTGCFKDDDTPIIIEQVTIIGDGEQDEEVSISGAITTNTTWTNDKIYILNQKVVVESGVTLTIQEGTILKGTPGTGSLASALIVARDAKLMAVGTPTQPIIFTSTSDNIEVGETAGTNLDESNRGLWG
;
A
#
# COMPACT_ATOMS: atom_id res chain seq x y z
N MET A 1 -75.38 17.42 27.24
CA MET A 1 -74.01 17.43 27.80
C MET A 1 -73.70 16.06 28.38
N ARG A 2 -72.43 15.64 28.23
CA ARG A 2 -71.76 14.51 28.90
C ARG A 2 -72.07 13.12 28.32
N LYS A 3 -71.12 12.20 28.17
CA LYS A 3 -69.65 12.16 27.99
C LYS A 3 -69.45 10.65 27.82
N VAL A 4 -68.96 10.18 26.67
CA VAL A 4 -68.70 8.74 26.43
C VAL A 4 -67.19 8.50 26.36
N ILE A 5 -66.83 7.30 26.80
CA ILE A 5 -65.59 6.86 27.44
C ILE A 5 -64.72 6.07 26.41
N LEU A 6 -63.44 5.86 26.75
CA LEU A 6 -62.59 4.66 26.55
C LEU A 6 -61.38 4.75 25.58
N PRO A 7 -60.29 4.00 25.89
CA PRO A 7 -58.88 4.36 25.69
C PRO A 7 -58.23 3.66 24.48
N ALA A 8 -57.11 4.20 23.99
CA ALA A 8 -56.32 3.57 22.93
C ALA A 8 -54.89 3.26 23.39
N LEU A 9 -54.67 1.95 23.50
CA LEU A 9 -53.44 1.18 23.65
C LEU A 9 -52.34 1.67 22.67
N SER A 10 -51.22 2.15 23.21
CA SER A 10 -50.06 2.56 22.38
C SER A 10 -49.23 1.34 22.00
N LEU A 11 -49.16 1.08 20.69
CA LEU A 11 -48.34 0.03 20.06
C LEU A 11 -46.87 0.49 20.01
N LEU A 12 -45.98 -0.28 20.62
CA LEU A 12 -44.53 -0.06 20.57
C LEU A 12 -43.99 -0.63 19.24
N ALA A 13 -43.60 0.26 18.31
CA ALA A 13 -42.98 -0.11 17.04
C ALA A 13 -41.47 -0.37 17.23
N ILE A 14 -41.03 -1.60 16.97
CA ILE A 14 -39.62 -2.00 16.98
C ILE A 14 -39.01 -1.60 15.63
N LEU A 15 -38.08 -0.64 15.65
CA LEU A 15 -37.25 -0.32 14.49
C LEU A 15 -36.03 -1.25 14.48
N LEU A 16 -36.01 -2.20 13.55
CA LEU A 16 -34.82 -2.96 13.20
C LEU A 16 -33.94 -2.11 12.28
N THR A 17 -32.95 -1.42 12.84
CA THR A 17 -31.85 -0.82 12.06
C THR A 17 -30.94 -1.95 11.57
N GLY A 18 -31.17 -2.42 10.35
CA GLY A 18 -30.25 -3.31 9.64
C GLY A 18 -29.08 -2.51 9.09
N CYS A 19 -27.91 -2.60 9.74
CA CYS A 19 -26.65 -2.22 9.13
C CYS A 19 -26.23 -3.32 8.14
N PHE A 20 -26.63 -3.19 6.87
CA PHE A 20 -25.87 -3.80 5.79
C PHE A 20 -24.61 -2.95 5.60
N LYS A 21 -23.49 -3.43 6.14
CA LYS A 21 -22.17 -2.94 5.74
C LYS A 21 -21.90 -3.53 4.36
N ASP A 22 -22.26 -2.79 3.32
CA ASP A 22 -21.60 -2.92 2.02
C ASP A 22 -20.15 -2.48 2.23
N ASP A 23 -19.24 -3.45 2.23
CA ASP A 23 -17.80 -3.24 2.33
C ASP A 23 -17.16 -3.20 0.93
N ASP A 24 -17.84 -2.55 -0.01
CA ASP A 24 -17.27 -2.18 -1.31
C ASP A 24 -16.69 -0.76 -1.18
N THR A 25 -15.63 -0.63 -0.37
CA THR A 25 -14.81 0.57 -0.42
C THR A 25 -13.97 0.53 -1.71
N PRO A 26 -14.19 1.43 -2.68
CA PRO A 26 -13.36 1.48 -3.87
C PRO A 26 -11.93 1.84 -3.47
N ILE A 27 -10.94 1.18 -4.10
CA ILE A 27 -9.55 1.61 -4.01
C ILE A 27 -9.50 3.04 -4.58
N ILE A 28 -9.25 4.02 -3.72
CA ILE A 28 -9.01 5.39 -4.15
C ILE A 28 -7.63 5.40 -4.81
N ILE A 29 -7.61 5.48 -6.14
CA ILE A 29 -6.39 5.60 -6.93
C ILE A 29 -5.95 7.06 -6.82
N GLU A 30 -5.14 7.37 -5.82
CA GLU A 30 -4.44 8.64 -5.78
C GLU A 30 -3.28 8.60 -6.78
N GLN A 31 -3.15 9.68 -7.54
CA GLN A 31 -2.01 9.92 -8.43
C GLN A 31 -0.72 9.83 -7.62
N VAL A 32 0.30 9.17 -8.17
CA VAL A 32 1.66 9.10 -7.61
C VAL A 32 2.07 10.52 -7.19
N THR A 33 2.14 10.76 -5.88
CA THR A 33 2.60 12.01 -5.33
C THR A 33 4.06 11.82 -4.95
N ILE A 34 4.97 12.34 -5.79
CA ILE A 34 6.38 12.50 -5.42
C ILE A 34 6.41 13.69 -4.45
N ILE A 35 6.34 13.44 -3.14
CA ILE A 35 6.59 14.47 -2.14
C ILE A 35 8.12 14.52 -1.97
N GLY A 36 8.78 15.43 -2.67
CA GLY A 36 10.17 15.79 -2.39
C GLY A 36 10.14 17.11 -1.62
N ASP A 37 10.23 17.04 -0.30
CA ASP A 37 10.57 18.21 0.52
C ASP A 37 12.10 18.28 0.60
N GLY A 38 12.66 19.48 0.47
CA GLY A 38 14.08 19.67 0.25
C GLY A 38 14.94 19.38 1.49
N GLU A 39 15.25 18.12 1.72
CA GLU A 39 16.53 17.63 2.24
C GLU A 39 16.98 16.49 1.31
N GLN A 40 18.18 15.94 1.46
CA GLN A 40 18.71 14.91 0.56
C GLN A 40 17.92 13.60 0.73
N ASP A 41 16.70 13.55 0.20
CA ASP A 41 15.75 12.45 0.36
C ASP A 41 16.24 11.27 -0.47
N GLU A 42 16.98 10.39 0.19
CA GLU A 42 17.33 9.07 -0.35
C GLU A 42 16.12 8.13 -0.39
N GLU A 43 14.96 8.52 0.16
CA GLU A 43 13.73 7.73 0.14
C GLU A 43 12.62 8.37 -0.71
N VAL A 44 11.96 7.56 -1.56
CA VAL A 44 10.82 7.99 -2.40
C VAL A 44 9.60 7.16 -2.07
N SER A 45 8.57 7.78 -1.50
CA SER A 45 7.30 7.11 -1.25
C SER A 45 6.48 6.94 -2.53
N ILE A 46 6.03 5.71 -2.79
CA ILE A 46 5.18 5.36 -3.93
C ILE A 46 3.89 4.70 -3.43
N SER A 47 2.76 5.13 -3.98
CA SER A 47 1.43 4.56 -3.75
C SER A 47 0.62 4.58 -5.06
N GLY A 48 -0.47 3.82 -5.11
CA GLY A 48 -1.42 3.91 -6.22
C GLY A 48 -0.95 3.23 -7.51
N ALA A 49 -1.29 3.81 -8.66
CA ALA A 49 -1.04 3.20 -9.97
C ALA A 49 0.18 3.80 -10.69
N ILE A 50 1.03 2.92 -11.24
CA ILE A 50 2.08 3.26 -12.20
C ILE A 50 1.48 3.10 -13.60
N THR A 51 1.07 4.23 -14.18
CA THR A 51 0.29 4.33 -15.43
C THR A 51 1.17 4.54 -16.67
N THR A 52 2.47 4.78 -16.48
CA THR A 52 3.44 4.98 -17.56
C THR A 52 4.75 4.26 -17.27
N ASN A 53 5.50 3.95 -18.34
CA ASN A 53 6.78 3.27 -18.20
C ASN A 53 7.69 4.05 -17.27
N THR A 54 8.14 3.40 -16.20
CA THR A 54 8.88 4.04 -15.11
C THR A 54 10.15 3.26 -14.84
N THR A 55 11.22 3.97 -14.49
CA THR A 55 12.48 3.37 -14.03
C THR A 55 12.74 3.78 -12.60
N TRP A 56 12.98 2.80 -11.74
CA TRP A 56 13.49 2.98 -10.38
C TRP A 56 14.99 2.77 -10.38
N THR A 57 15.70 3.73 -9.79
CA THR A 57 17.16 3.86 -9.84
C THR A 57 17.78 3.52 -8.48
N ASN A 58 19.04 3.08 -8.49
CA ASN A 58 19.71 2.58 -7.28
C ASN A 58 20.34 3.67 -6.40
N ASP A 59 20.15 4.94 -6.75
CA ASP A 59 20.52 6.11 -5.95
C ASP A 59 19.45 6.48 -4.91
N LYS A 60 18.36 5.70 -4.84
CA LYS A 60 17.21 5.92 -3.97
C LYS A 60 16.67 4.60 -3.42
N ILE A 61 15.97 4.70 -2.30
CA ILE A 61 15.15 3.68 -1.68
C ILE A 61 13.69 3.98 -2.02
N TYR A 62 12.96 3.01 -2.57
CA TYR A 62 11.54 3.19 -2.89
C TYR A 62 10.66 2.61 -1.79
N ILE A 63 9.83 3.43 -1.17
CA ILE A 63 8.93 3.03 -0.10
C ILE A 63 7.56 2.70 -0.68
N LEU A 64 7.17 1.43 -0.67
CA LEU A 64 5.82 1.01 -1.05
C LEU A 64 4.86 1.35 0.09
N ASN A 65 4.15 2.46 -0.06
CA ASN A 65 3.12 2.89 0.86
C ASN A 65 1.78 2.36 0.37
N GLN A 66 1.29 1.29 1.01
CA GLN A 66 0.14 0.51 0.55
C GLN A 66 0.39 -0.15 -0.83
N LYS A 67 -0.69 -0.45 -1.56
CA LYS A 67 -0.61 -1.13 -2.85
C LYS A 67 -0.11 -0.19 -3.94
N VAL A 68 0.92 -0.64 -4.65
CA VAL A 68 1.46 -0.03 -5.86
C VAL A 68 1.18 -0.96 -7.03
N VAL A 69 0.44 -0.49 -8.03
CA VAL A 69 -0.03 -1.31 -9.15
C VAL A 69 0.64 -0.86 -10.45
N VAL A 70 1.42 -1.73 -11.09
CA VAL A 70 1.89 -1.52 -12.46
C VAL A 70 0.76 -1.88 -13.42
N GLU A 71 0.24 -0.89 -14.15
CA GLU A 71 -0.95 -1.09 -14.99
C GLU A 71 -0.66 -1.90 -16.26
N SER A 72 -1.73 -2.42 -16.86
CA SER A 72 -1.66 -3.20 -18.09
C SER A 72 -0.95 -2.42 -19.21
N GLY A 73 -0.03 -3.08 -19.92
CA GLY A 73 0.77 -2.46 -20.98
C GLY A 73 1.94 -1.59 -20.49
N VAL A 74 2.08 -1.37 -19.17
CA VAL A 74 3.16 -0.59 -18.58
C VAL A 74 4.34 -1.50 -18.19
N THR A 75 5.54 -0.97 -18.35
CA THR A 75 6.78 -1.60 -17.88
C THR A 75 7.37 -0.79 -16.72
N LEU A 76 7.50 -1.44 -15.56
CA LEU A 76 8.36 -0.96 -14.47
C LEU A 76 9.73 -1.59 -14.62
N THR A 77 10.78 -0.77 -14.71
CA THR A 77 12.18 -1.22 -14.68
C THR A 77 12.79 -0.86 -13.33
N ILE A 78 13.44 -1.82 -12.68
CA ILE A 78 14.16 -1.63 -11.43
C ILE A 78 15.64 -1.91 -11.71
N GLN A 79 16.49 -0.90 -11.50
CA GLN A 79 17.93 -1.06 -11.68
C GLN A 79 18.51 -2.01 -10.62
N GLU A 80 19.60 -2.70 -10.97
CA GLU A 80 20.36 -3.51 -10.02
C GLU A 80 20.84 -2.65 -8.84
N GLY A 81 20.87 -3.23 -7.63
CA GLY A 81 21.22 -2.51 -6.41
C GLY A 81 20.09 -1.63 -5.83
N THR A 82 18.91 -1.58 -6.45
CA THR A 82 17.78 -0.81 -5.91
C THR A 82 17.21 -1.48 -4.67
N ILE A 83 16.90 -0.67 -3.65
CA ILE A 83 16.23 -1.11 -2.41
C ILE A 83 14.76 -0.65 -2.45
N LEU A 84 13.88 -1.57 -2.10
CA LEU A 84 12.44 -1.34 -1.97
C LEU A 84 12.01 -1.73 -0.56
N LYS A 85 11.35 -0.81 0.14
CA LYS A 85 10.84 -1.03 1.51
C LYS A 85 9.32 -1.01 1.52
N GLY A 86 8.69 -2.09 2.00
CA GLY A 86 7.25 -2.12 2.24
C GLY A 86 6.89 -1.56 3.60
N THR A 87 5.86 -0.71 3.66
CA THR A 87 5.26 -0.29 4.93
C THR A 87 4.48 -1.45 5.56
N PRO A 88 4.42 -1.58 6.90
CA PRO A 88 3.51 -2.52 7.54
C PRO A 88 2.05 -2.12 7.24
N GLY A 89 1.14 -3.10 7.22
CA GLY A 89 -0.28 -2.88 6.99
C GLY A 89 -1.09 -4.13 7.26
N THR A 90 -2.39 -4.08 6.98
CA THR A 90 -3.22 -5.29 6.85
C THR A 90 -4.36 -5.01 5.85
N GLY A 91 -4.87 -6.06 5.20
CA GLY A 91 -6.05 -5.97 4.32
C GLY A 91 -5.90 -4.93 3.21
N SER A 92 -6.81 -3.95 3.17
CA SER A 92 -6.78 -2.87 2.19
C SER A 92 -5.58 -1.93 2.35
N LEU A 93 -5.03 -1.80 3.56
CA LEU A 93 -3.87 -0.96 3.88
C LEU A 93 -2.53 -1.69 3.74
N ALA A 94 -2.55 -3.00 3.43
CA ALA A 94 -1.34 -3.77 3.20
C ALA A 94 -0.53 -3.23 2.02
N SER A 95 0.80 -3.18 2.17
CA SER A 95 1.71 -2.80 1.09
C SER A 95 2.05 -3.97 0.18
N ALA A 96 2.07 -3.72 -1.12
CA ALA A 96 2.43 -4.71 -2.12
C ALA A 96 2.79 -4.03 -3.44
N LEU A 97 3.75 -4.59 -4.17
CA LEU A 97 3.95 -4.31 -5.59
C LEU A 97 3.14 -5.32 -6.40
N ILE A 98 2.16 -4.83 -7.15
CA ILE A 98 1.23 -5.64 -7.95
C ILE A 98 1.52 -5.36 -9.42
N VAL A 99 1.85 -6.40 -10.17
CA VAL A 99 2.05 -6.31 -11.62
C VAL A 99 0.78 -6.82 -12.30
N ALA A 100 0.01 -5.92 -12.93
CA ALA A 100 -1.24 -6.29 -13.58
C ALA A 100 -1.00 -7.22 -14.79
N ARG A 101 -2.06 -7.87 -15.26
CA ARG A 101 -1.98 -8.64 -16.51
C ARG A 101 -1.53 -7.74 -17.66
N ASP A 102 -0.66 -8.27 -18.50
CA ASP A 102 -0.03 -7.59 -19.64
C ASP A 102 0.90 -6.42 -19.25
N ALA A 103 1.13 -6.18 -17.97
CA ALA A 103 2.21 -5.34 -17.47
C ALA A 103 3.54 -6.12 -17.44
N LYS A 104 4.65 -5.41 -17.28
CA LYS A 104 5.99 -5.99 -17.17
C LYS A 104 6.75 -5.43 -15.97
N LEU A 105 7.48 -6.31 -15.29
CA LEU A 105 8.49 -5.96 -14.31
C LEU A 105 9.86 -6.40 -14.84
N MET A 106 10.74 -5.45 -15.10
CA MET A 106 12.13 -5.68 -15.52
C MET A 106 13.03 -5.42 -14.31
N ALA A 107 13.33 -6.46 -13.55
CA ALA A 107 14.11 -6.39 -12.32
C ALA A 107 15.20 -7.47 -12.35
N VAL A 108 16.36 -7.15 -12.94
CA VAL A 108 17.48 -8.08 -13.11
C VAL A 108 18.65 -7.59 -12.26
N GLY A 109 18.71 -8.05 -11.01
CA GLY A 109 19.85 -7.79 -10.12
C GLY A 109 21.03 -8.73 -10.36
N THR A 110 22.17 -8.41 -9.77
CA THR A 110 23.39 -9.24 -9.80
C THR A 110 23.77 -9.69 -8.38
N PRO A 111 24.67 -10.69 -8.22
CA PRO A 111 25.14 -11.08 -6.89
C PRO A 111 25.82 -9.94 -6.10
N THR A 112 26.47 -9.01 -6.82
CA THR A 112 27.14 -7.85 -6.23
C THR A 112 26.22 -6.64 -6.06
N GLN A 113 25.15 -6.55 -6.85
CA GLN A 113 24.14 -5.49 -6.79
C GLN A 113 22.74 -6.12 -6.82
N PRO A 114 22.34 -6.82 -5.74
CA PRO A 114 21.03 -7.43 -5.67
C PRO A 114 19.94 -6.34 -5.66
N ILE A 115 18.75 -6.69 -6.15
CA ILE A 115 17.55 -5.88 -5.89
C ILE A 115 16.95 -6.38 -4.59
N ILE A 116 16.84 -5.50 -3.59
CA ILE A 116 16.44 -5.87 -2.24
C ILE A 116 15.02 -5.41 -1.98
N PHE A 117 14.16 -6.37 -1.70
CA PHE A 117 12.83 -6.15 -1.19
C PHE A 117 12.89 -6.41 0.32
N THR A 118 12.61 -5.38 1.14
CA THR A 118 12.57 -5.49 2.61
C THR A 118 11.46 -4.62 3.24
N SER A 119 11.45 -4.45 4.57
CA SER A 119 10.51 -3.61 5.30
C SER A 119 11.08 -2.21 5.56
N THR A 120 10.21 -1.21 5.80
CA THR A 120 10.62 0.10 6.35
C THR A 120 11.29 0.01 7.71
N SER A 121 11.16 -1.11 8.42
CA SER A 121 11.88 -1.37 9.68
C SER A 121 13.34 -1.79 9.46
N ASP A 122 13.75 -2.11 8.23
CA ASP A 122 15.13 -2.47 7.91
C ASP A 122 16.03 -1.21 7.86
N ASN A 123 17.17 -1.27 8.53
CA ASN A 123 18.14 -0.17 8.57
C ASN A 123 19.10 -0.15 7.37
N ILE A 124 18.90 -1.01 6.36
CA ILE A 124 19.67 -0.96 5.13
C ILE A 124 19.59 0.41 4.44
N GLU A 125 20.75 0.92 4.02
CA GLU A 125 20.95 2.20 3.32
C GLU A 125 21.37 2.00 1.85
N VAL A 126 21.34 3.09 1.05
CA VAL A 126 21.73 3.05 -0.37
C VAL A 126 23.15 2.52 -0.54
N GLY A 127 23.30 1.56 -1.47
CA GLY A 127 24.59 0.94 -1.76
C GLY A 127 24.97 -0.23 -0.84
N GLU A 128 24.19 -0.50 0.19
CA GLU A 128 24.36 -1.68 1.03
C GLU A 128 23.66 -2.91 0.43
N THR A 129 24.13 -4.10 0.81
CA THR A 129 23.54 -5.38 0.37
C THR A 129 22.77 -6.11 1.46
N ALA A 130 22.81 -5.62 2.71
CA ALA A 130 22.09 -6.17 3.85
C ALA A 130 22.04 -5.14 4.99
N GLY A 131 20.89 -5.06 5.67
CA GLY A 131 20.80 -4.40 6.98
C GLY A 131 21.38 -5.27 8.10
N THR A 132 21.40 -4.71 9.31
CA THR A 132 22.01 -5.34 10.50
C THR A 132 21.03 -5.55 11.65
N ASN A 133 19.80 -5.04 11.53
CA ASN A 133 18.84 -4.98 12.63
C ASN A 133 17.69 -5.98 12.54
N LEU A 134 17.51 -6.66 11.40
CA LEU A 134 16.46 -7.66 11.21
C LEU A 134 17.03 -9.08 11.18
N ASP A 135 16.30 -10.02 11.79
CA ASP A 135 16.60 -11.44 11.82
C ASP A 135 15.34 -12.30 11.53
N GLU A 136 15.48 -13.62 11.54
CA GLU A 136 14.39 -14.55 11.25
C GLU A 136 13.23 -14.52 12.25
N SER A 137 13.41 -13.92 13.43
CA SER A 137 12.36 -13.75 14.44
C SER A 137 11.42 -12.59 14.10
N ASN A 138 11.86 -11.65 13.26
CA ASN A 138 11.04 -10.52 12.82
C ASN A 138 10.03 -10.95 11.76
N ARG A 139 8.74 -10.72 12.04
CA ARG A 139 7.64 -11.14 11.17
C ARG A 139 6.55 -10.07 11.13
N GLY A 140 5.88 -9.95 9.97
CA GLY A 140 4.77 -9.01 9.80
C GLY A 140 5.18 -7.54 9.75
N LEU A 141 6.45 -7.25 9.47
CA LEU A 141 6.95 -5.88 9.28
C LEU A 141 6.68 -5.34 7.87
N TRP A 142 6.24 -6.21 6.96
CA TRP A 142 5.79 -5.88 5.61
C TRP A 142 4.45 -6.56 5.37
N GLY A 143 3.47 -5.77 4.95
CA GLY A 143 2.26 -6.28 4.31
C GLY A 143 1.12 -6.39 5.29
#